data_AF-A0A1G3XYQ7-F1
#
_entry.id   AF-A0A1G3XYQ7-F1
#
_cell.length_a   1.000
_cell.length_b   1.000
_cell.length_c   1.000
_cell.angle_alpha   90.00
_cell.angle_beta   90.00
_cell.angle_gamma   90.00
#
_symmetry.space_group_name_H-M   'P 1'
#
loop_
_entity.id
_entity.type
_entity.pdbx_description
1 polymer ?
#
loop_
_entity_poly.entity_id
_entity_poly.type
_entity_poly.pdbx_seq_one_letter_code
_entity_poly.pdbx_strand_id
1 'polypeptide(L)'
;MKEKIKKALSFIAKQLFFYFPFVVLYTVASEFVFSYKYGFSVKSISEIYKILFGSIGFTAILSGLSFRASSSTENREKKTIFNMAGERLFHATILFIISTVLQYTITNLVSKYSLNLITFIICTILIIPASLFFTYGLIYTSRSLILLHRILFIGWEDPLK
;
A
#
# COMPACT_ATOMS: atom_id res chain seq x y z
N MET A 1 12.55 -27.80 -21.81
CA MET A 1 11.15 -27.29 -21.86
C MET A 1 10.65 -26.82 -20.47
N LYS A 2 10.81 -27.63 -19.41
CA LYS A 2 10.46 -27.25 -18.01
C LYS A 2 11.14 -25.96 -17.50
N GLU A 3 12.41 -25.72 -17.85
CA GLU A 3 13.15 -24.51 -17.43
C GLU A 3 12.62 -23.21 -18.05
N LYS A 4 12.26 -23.23 -19.34
CA LYS A 4 11.69 -22.06 -20.03
C LYS A 4 10.33 -21.69 -19.45
N ILE A 5 9.51 -22.70 -19.11
CA ILE A 5 8.22 -22.53 -18.45
C ILE A 5 8.41 -21.97 -17.02
N LYS A 6 9.39 -22.46 -16.26
CA LYS A 6 9.72 -21.95 -14.92
C LYS A 6 10.19 -20.48 -14.94
N LYS A 7 11.01 -20.10 -15.94
CA LYS A 7 11.40 -18.70 -16.16
C LYS A 7 10.22 -17.82 -16.55
N ALA A 8 9.34 -18.28 -17.44
CA ALA A 8 8.14 -17.55 -17.84
C ALA A 8 7.16 -17.36 -16.67
N LEU A 9 6.92 -18.40 -15.87
CA LEU A 9 6.11 -18.32 -14.64
C LEU A 9 6.73 -17.40 -13.59
N SER A 10 8.06 -17.44 -13.42
CA SER A 10 8.77 -16.50 -12.54
C SER A 10 8.64 -15.06 -13.03
N PHE A 11 8.71 -14.83 -14.35
CA PHE A 11 8.53 -13.51 -14.94
C PHE A 11 7.08 -13.01 -14.80
N ILE A 12 6.09 -13.86 -15.07
CA ILE A 12 4.66 -13.54 -14.92
C ILE A 12 4.31 -13.31 -13.45
N ALA A 13 4.82 -14.13 -12.52
CA ALA A 13 4.62 -13.94 -11.08
C ALA A 13 5.27 -12.65 -10.58
N LYS A 14 6.47 -12.31 -11.08
CA LYS A 14 7.10 -11.00 -10.82
C LYS A 14 6.17 -9.89 -11.31
N GLN A 15 5.79 -9.90 -12.59
CA GLN A 15 4.91 -8.88 -13.16
C GLN A 15 3.58 -8.76 -12.41
N LEU A 16 2.91 -9.87 -12.08
CA LEU A 16 1.71 -9.87 -11.25
C LEU A 16 1.97 -9.27 -9.86
N PHE A 17 3.10 -9.56 -9.22
CA PHE A 17 3.47 -8.95 -7.95
C PHE A 17 3.75 -7.44 -8.06
N PHE A 18 4.14 -6.93 -9.24
CA PHE A 18 4.30 -5.50 -9.54
C PHE A 18 2.98 -4.81 -9.90
N TYR A 19 2.14 -5.47 -10.70
CA TYR A 19 0.87 -4.91 -11.19
C TYR A 19 -0.26 -5.04 -10.18
N PHE A 20 -0.26 -6.07 -9.34
CA PHE A 20 -1.32 -6.29 -8.35
C PHE A 20 -1.43 -5.15 -7.33
N PRO A 21 -0.34 -4.63 -6.74
CA PRO A 21 -0.39 -3.42 -5.92
C PRO A 21 -0.91 -2.21 -6.70
N PHE A 22 -0.62 -2.10 -8.00
CA PHE A 22 -1.04 -1.00 -8.87
C PHE A 22 -2.53 -1.07 -9.26
N VAL A 23 -3.04 -2.28 -9.47
CA VAL A 23 -4.47 -2.55 -9.70
C VAL A 23 -5.23 -2.31 -8.40
N VAL A 24 -4.75 -2.80 -7.25
CA VAL A 24 -5.34 -2.50 -5.93
C VAL A 24 -5.27 -1.00 -5.63
N LEU A 25 -4.17 -0.33 -5.94
CA LEU A 25 -4.00 1.12 -5.91
C LEU A 25 -5.09 1.85 -6.69
N TYR A 26 -5.27 1.46 -7.95
CA TYR A 26 -6.25 2.07 -8.84
C TYR A 26 -7.67 1.81 -8.36
N THR A 27 -8.00 0.57 -7.96
CA THR A 27 -9.33 0.21 -7.47
C THR A 27 -9.66 0.91 -6.15
N VAL A 28 -8.72 1.02 -5.21
CA VAL A 28 -8.99 1.66 -3.91
C VAL A 28 -9.00 3.18 -4.03
N ALA A 29 -8.10 3.78 -4.81
CA ALA A 29 -8.12 5.22 -5.05
C ALA A 29 -9.37 5.65 -5.86
N SER A 30 -9.79 4.85 -6.85
CA SER A 30 -11.03 5.10 -7.58
C SER A 30 -12.26 4.91 -6.70
N GLU A 31 -12.32 3.87 -5.86
CA GLU A 31 -13.43 3.71 -4.90
C GLU A 31 -13.46 4.84 -3.84
N PHE A 32 -12.30 5.37 -3.43
CA PHE A 32 -12.23 6.54 -2.55
C PHE A 32 -12.86 7.79 -3.17
N VAL A 33 -12.54 8.10 -4.43
CA VAL A 33 -12.99 9.31 -5.12
C VAL A 33 -14.43 9.20 -5.62
N PHE A 34 -14.85 8.02 -6.09
CA PHE A 34 -16.13 7.83 -6.78
C PHE A 34 -17.29 7.40 -5.86
N SER A 35 -17.02 6.77 -4.71
CA SER A 35 -18.09 6.32 -3.79
C SER A 35 -18.96 7.46 -3.27
N TYR A 36 -18.39 8.66 -3.12
CA TYR A 36 -19.06 9.78 -2.48
C TYR A 36 -19.97 10.62 -3.39
N LYS A 37 -19.83 10.50 -4.72
CA LYS A 37 -20.42 11.47 -5.66
C LYS A 37 -21.44 10.91 -6.63
N TYR A 38 -21.52 9.58 -6.82
CA TYR A 38 -22.32 9.03 -7.93
C TYR A 38 -23.33 7.94 -7.58
N GLY A 39 -23.51 7.55 -6.30
CA GLY A 39 -24.53 6.54 -5.95
C GLY A 39 -24.30 5.16 -6.59
N PHE A 40 -23.18 4.95 -7.28
CA PHE A 40 -22.74 3.65 -7.74
C PHE A 40 -22.16 2.92 -6.53
N SER A 41 -23.02 2.11 -5.91
CA SER A 41 -22.63 1.05 -4.98
C SER A 41 -21.54 0.21 -5.63
N VAL A 42 -20.30 0.33 -5.16
CA VAL A 42 -19.26 -0.66 -5.51
C VAL A 42 -18.81 -1.44 -4.28
N LYS A 43 -18.79 -0.82 -3.08
CA LYS A 43 -18.54 -1.50 -1.81
C LYS A 43 -19.21 -0.80 -0.64
N SER A 44 -19.60 -1.56 0.39
CA SER A 44 -20.11 -1.00 1.64
C SER A 44 -19.03 -0.21 2.38
N ILE A 45 -19.40 0.79 3.21
CA ILE A 45 -18.47 1.51 4.09
C ILE A 45 -17.58 0.53 4.88
N SER A 46 -18.14 -0.62 5.27
CA SER A 46 -17.42 -1.68 6.00
C SER A 46 -16.26 -2.27 5.21
N GLU A 47 -16.37 -2.39 3.89
CA GLU A 47 -15.34 -2.98 3.04
C GLU A 47 -14.19 -2.00 2.76
N ILE A 48 -14.50 -0.71 2.64
CA ILE A 48 -13.46 0.34 2.55
C ILE A 48 -12.57 0.29 3.79
N TYR A 49 -13.16 0.20 4.99
CA TYR A 49 -12.38 0.08 6.22
C TYR A 49 -11.62 -1.24 6.35
N LYS A 50 -12.16 -2.36 5.87
CA LYS A 50 -11.39 -3.62 5.80
C LYS A 50 -10.12 -3.47 4.97
N ILE A 51 -10.18 -2.77 3.84
CA ILE A 51 -9.02 -2.50 2.99
C ILE A 51 -8.03 -1.55 3.67
N LEU A 52 -8.53 -0.48 4.30
CA LEU A 52 -7.70 0.50 5.00
C LEU A 52 -6.95 -0.13 6.19
N PHE A 53 -7.68 -0.78 7.10
CA PHE A 53 -7.08 -1.48 8.24
C PHE A 53 -6.23 -2.67 7.80
N GLY A 54 -6.64 -3.39 6.75
CA GLY A 54 -5.86 -4.46 6.15
C GLY A 54 -4.52 -3.97 5.62
N SER A 55 -4.49 -2.83 4.93
CA SER A 55 -3.27 -2.19 4.44
C SER A 55 -2.33 -1.80 5.59
N ILE A 56 -2.87 -1.17 6.66
CA ILE A 56 -2.11 -0.80 7.86
C ILE A 56 -1.50 -2.04 8.52
N GLY A 57 -2.31 -3.06 8.79
CA GLY A 57 -1.86 -4.29 9.45
C GLY A 57 -0.80 -5.02 8.62
N PHE A 58 -1.03 -5.14 7.31
CA PHE A 58 -0.10 -5.78 6.40
C PHE A 58 1.26 -5.07 6.35
N THR A 59 1.29 -3.75 6.18
CA THR A 59 2.56 -3.01 6.13
C THR A 59 3.27 -2.96 7.47
N ALA A 60 2.54 -2.88 8.58
CA ALA A 60 3.13 -2.93 9.91
C ALA A 60 3.82 -4.28 10.18
N ILE A 61 3.15 -5.38 9.85
CA ILE A 61 3.71 -6.73 10.00
C ILE A 61 4.95 -6.88 9.10
N LEU A 62 4.86 -6.52 7.81
CA LEU A 62 6.02 -6.61 6.92
C LEU A 62 7.19 -5.72 7.34
N SER A 63 6.90 -4.53 7.88
CA SER A 63 7.92 -3.64 8.44
C SER A 63 8.64 -4.31 9.61
N GLY A 64 7.89 -4.84 10.59
CA GLY A 64 8.44 -5.57 11.73
C GLY A 64 9.24 -6.81 11.31
N LEU A 65 8.75 -7.58 10.34
CA LEU A 65 9.48 -8.73 9.78
C LEU A 65 10.78 -8.30 9.09
N SER A 66 10.78 -7.16 8.38
CA SER A 66 11.98 -6.64 7.73
C SER A 66 13.03 -6.20 8.74
N PHE A 67 12.63 -5.50 9.82
CA PHE A 67 13.56 -5.14 10.89
C PHE A 67 14.10 -6.36 11.65
N ARG A 68 13.26 -7.38 11.89
CA ARG A 68 13.70 -8.64 12.48
C ARG A 68 14.68 -9.39 11.57
N ALA A 69 14.40 -9.43 10.27
CA ALA A 69 15.31 -10.04 9.30
C ALA A 69 16.67 -9.32 9.29
N SER A 70 16.65 -7.97 9.32
CA SER A 70 17.86 -7.15 9.44
C SER A 70 18.67 -7.46 10.69
N SER A 71 18.04 -7.57 11.87
CA SER A 71 18.77 -7.86 13.12
C SER A 71 19.39 -9.25 13.13
N SER A 72 18.78 -10.22 12.45
CA SER A 72 19.28 -11.60 12.31
C SER A 72 20.27 -11.83 11.17
N THR A 73 20.51 -10.83 10.31
CA THR A 73 21.36 -11.00 9.13
C THR A 73 22.78 -10.52 9.40
N GLU A 74 23.76 -11.40 9.24
CA GLU A 74 25.19 -11.09 9.39
C GLU A 74 25.75 -10.30 8.19
N ASN A 75 25.24 -10.53 6.99
CA ASN A 75 25.66 -9.81 5.79
C ASN A 75 25.22 -8.33 5.86
N ARG A 76 26.20 -7.42 5.91
CA ARG A 76 25.99 -5.97 6.07
C ARG A 76 25.12 -5.35 4.98
N GLU A 77 25.23 -5.79 3.73
CA GLU A 77 24.46 -5.25 2.61
C GLU A 77 22.99 -5.69 2.69
N LYS A 78 22.76 -6.99 2.91
CA LYS A 78 21.41 -7.52 3.10
C LYS A 78 20.71 -6.87 4.30
N LYS A 79 21.44 -6.69 5.40
CA LYS A 79 20.99 -5.97 6.60
C LYS A 79 20.53 -4.55 6.27
N THR A 80 21.32 -3.80 5.50
CA THR A 80 21.00 -2.43 5.09
C THR A 80 19.71 -2.38 4.28
N ILE A 81 19.52 -3.30 3.33
CA ILE A 81 18.33 -3.30 2.48
C ILE A 81 17.09 -3.73 3.27
N PHE A 82 17.21 -4.70 4.19
CA PHE A 82 16.11 -5.06 5.10
C PHE A 82 15.71 -3.87 5.98
N ASN A 83 16.66 -3.08 6.49
CA ASN A 83 16.36 -1.84 7.19
C ASN A 83 15.64 -0.84 6.28
N MET A 84 16.15 -0.57 5.09
CA MET A 84 15.53 0.35 4.15
C MET A 84 14.10 -0.06 3.76
N ALA A 85 13.86 -1.37 3.55
CA ALA A 85 12.53 -1.90 3.28
C ALA A 85 11.62 -1.75 4.51
N GLY A 86 12.13 -2.07 5.70
CA GLY A 86 11.41 -1.91 6.96
C GLY A 86 10.99 -0.47 7.22
N GLU A 87 11.90 0.49 7.05
CA GLU A 87 11.63 1.93 7.21
C GLU A 87 10.58 2.42 6.21
N ARG A 88 10.69 2.04 4.94
CA ARG A 88 9.72 2.44 3.92
C ARG A 88 8.33 1.85 4.19
N LEU A 89 8.23 0.60 4.65
CA LEU A 89 6.97 -0.02 5.07
C LEU A 89 6.39 0.63 6.34
N PHE A 90 7.26 1.07 7.25
CA PHE A 90 6.84 1.85 8.43
C PHE A 90 6.25 3.19 8.01
N HIS A 91 6.91 3.92 7.11
CA HIS A 91 6.37 5.17 6.53
C HIS A 91 5.04 4.92 5.81
N ALA A 92 4.93 3.83 5.03
CA ALA A 92 3.68 3.46 4.39
C ALA A 92 2.54 3.24 5.41
N THR A 93 2.86 2.59 6.54
CA THR A 93 1.90 2.37 7.63
C THR A 93 1.38 3.69 8.19
N ILE A 94 2.26 4.65 8.47
CA ILE A 94 1.87 5.99 8.95
C ILE A 94 0.96 6.69 7.93
N LEU A 95 1.33 6.65 6.65
CA LEU A 95 0.54 7.26 5.58
C LEU A 95 -0.86 6.64 5.45
N PHE A 96 -0.98 5.32 5.60
CA PHE A 96 -2.27 4.64 5.64
C PHE A 96 -3.10 5.00 6.87
N ILE A 97 -2.48 5.16 8.04
CA ILE A 97 -3.18 5.63 9.24
C ILE A 97 -3.77 7.02 9.00
N ILE A 98 -2.96 7.96 8.50
CA ILE A 98 -3.42 9.34 8.22
C ILE A 98 -4.59 9.32 7.23
N SER A 99 -4.45 8.58 6.13
CA SER A 99 -5.53 8.43 5.14
C SER A 99 -6.81 7.87 5.76
N THR A 100 -6.68 6.85 6.62
CA THR A 100 -7.82 6.21 7.30
C THR A 100 -8.54 7.17 8.25
N VAL A 101 -7.79 7.98 9.00
CA VAL A 101 -8.34 9.00 9.91
C VAL A 101 -9.08 10.08 9.13
N LEU A 102 -8.52 10.55 8.02
CA LEU A 102 -9.19 11.52 7.16
C LEU A 102 -10.49 10.95 6.57
N GLN A 103 -10.47 9.70 6.11
CA GLN A 103 -11.67 9.03 5.59
C GLN A 103 -12.75 8.81 6.65
N TYR A 104 -12.35 8.48 7.86
CA TYR A 104 -13.24 8.44 9.03
C TYR A 104 -13.88 9.78 9.33
N THR A 105 -13.10 10.86 9.23
CA THR A 105 -13.59 12.21 9.43
C THR A 105 -14.63 12.59 8.38
N ILE A 106 -14.36 12.30 7.10
CA ILE A 106 -15.30 12.51 5.99
C ILE A 106 -16.60 11.72 6.22
N THR A 107 -16.48 10.43 6.56
CA THR A 107 -17.64 9.55 6.80
C THR A 107 -18.50 10.05 7.94
N ASN A 108 -17.89 10.47 9.05
CA ASN A 108 -18.63 11.03 10.17
C ASN A 108 -19.29 12.37 9.84
N LEU A 109 -18.59 13.27 9.12
CA LEU A 109 -19.16 14.55 8.72
C LEU A 109 -20.42 14.37 7.88
N VAL A 110 -20.41 13.44 6.93
CA VAL A 110 -21.56 13.18 6.06
C VAL A 110 -22.68 12.48 6.80
N SER A 111 -22.37 11.58 7.75
CA SER A 111 -23.39 10.92 8.55
C SER A 111 -24.12 11.89 9.51
N LYS A 112 -23.38 12.89 10.03
CA LYS A 112 -23.87 13.82 11.04
C LYS A 112 -24.48 15.09 10.44
N TYR A 113 -23.96 15.53 9.30
CA TYR A 113 -24.41 16.71 8.58
C TYR A 113 -24.92 16.27 7.21
N SER A 114 -26.19 16.57 6.91
CA SER A 114 -26.72 16.38 5.56
C SER A 114 -25.81 17.05 4.52
N LEU A 115 -25.63 16.43 3.36
CA LEU A 115 -24.82 16.95 2.25
C LEU A 115 -25.34 18.31 1.75
N ASN A 116 -24.90 19.37 2.41
CA ASN A 116 -25.06 20.77 1.99
C ASN A 116 -23.74 21.28 1.40
N LEU A 117 -23.77 22.46 0.76
CA LEU A 117 -22.62 23.03 0.06
C LEU A 117 -21.36 23.13 0.94
N ILE A 118 -21.53 23.50 2.20
CA ILE A 118 -20.41 23.66 3.16
C ILE A 118 -19.77 22.30 3.48
N THR A 119 -20.60 21.32 3.84
CA THR A 119 -20.12 19.95 4.13
C THR A 119 -19.43 19.34 2.92
N PHE A 120 -19.96 19.61 1.71
CA PHE A 120 -19.36 19.17 0.46
C PHE A 120 -17.97 19.78 0.21
N ILE A 121 -17.80 21.08 0.43
CA ILE A 121 -16.50 21.76 0.30
C ILE A 121 -15.49 21.17 1.28
N ILE A 122 -15.86 21.01 2.55
CA ILE A 122 -14.98 20.43 3.59
C ILE A 122 -14.58 19.00 3.21
N CYS A 123 -15.54 18.16 2.80
CA CYS A 123 -15.24 16.79 2.38
C CYS A 123 -14.28 16.75 1.19
N THR A 124 -14.44 17.66 0.22
CA THR A 124 -13.54 17.76 -0.94
C THR A 124 -12.12 18.16 -0.52
N ILE A 125 -11.98 19.08 0.43
CA ILE A 125 -10.65 19.47 0.95
C ILE A 125 -9.98 18.32 1.68
N LEU A 126 -10.74 17.46 2.38
CA LEU A 126 -10.20 16.31 3.11
C LEU A 126 -9.93 15.08 2.22
N ILE A 127 -10.70 14.89 1.15
CA ILE A 127 -10.57 13.69 0.30
C ILE A 127 -9.29 13.69 -0.53
N ILE A 128 -8.85 14.87 -0.98
CA ILE A 128 -7.61 15.07 -1.74
C ILE A 128 -6.39 14.59 -0.94
N PRO A 129 -6.09 15.12 0.27
CA PRO A 129 -4.96 14.65 1.07
C PRO A 129 -5.13 13.18 1.49
N ALA A 130 -6.34 12.72 1.81
CA ALA A 130 -6.57 11.32 2.16
C ALA A 130 -6.15 10.37 1.03
N SER A 131 -6.50 10.71 -0.21
CA SER A 131 -6.16 9.95 -1.41
C SER A 131 -4.66 10.04 -1.72
N LEU A 132 -4.05 11.21 -1.55
CA LEU A 132 -2.60 11.40 -1.74
C LEU A 132 -1.80 10.55 -0.75
N PHE A 133 -2.11 10.64 0.55
CA PHE A 133 -1.42 9.84 1.57
C PHE A 133 -1.56 8.34 1.30
N PHE A 134 -2.75 7.88 0.93
CA PHE A 134 -2.97 6.47 0.57
C PHE A 134 -2.10 6.05 -0.63
N THR A 135 -2.09 6.86 -1.68
CA THR A 135 -1.30 6.60 -2.89
C THR A 135 0.20 6.57 -2.58
N TYR A 136 0.70 7.52 -1.80
CA TYR A 136 2.10 7.51 -1.35
C TYR A 136 2.41 6.27 -0.52
N GLY A 137 1.54 5.87 0.41
CA GLY A 137 1.72 4.65 1.21
C GLY A 137 1.89 3.41 0.34
N LEU A 138 1.13 3.32 -0.75
CA LEU A 138 1.24 2.23 -1.71
C LEU A 138 2.51 2.29 -2.57
N ILE A 139 2.99 3.48 -2.94
CA ILE A 139 4.29 3.64 -3.62
C ILE A 139 5.43 3.16 -2.70
N TYR A 140 5.43 3.55 -1.42
CA TYR A 140 6.41 3.10 -0.45
C TYR A 140 6.35 1.59 -0.24
N THR A 141 5.15 1.03 -0.13
CA THR A 141 4.93 -0.42 -0.01
C THR A 141 5.50 -1.15 -1.23
N SER A 142 5.13 -0.72 -2.43
CA SER A 142 5.59 -1.32 -3.68
C SER A 142 7.12 -1.29 -3.79
N ARG A 143 7.76 -0.13 -3.55
CA ARG A 143 9.22 0.00 -3.57
C ARG A 143 9.92 -0.91 -2.56
N SER A 144 9.31 -1.16 -1.41
CA SER A 144 9.85 -2.05 -0.38
C SER A 144 9.73 -3.51 -0.77
N LEU A 145 8.58 -3.90 -1.30
CA LEU A 145 8.33 -5.25 -1.81
C LEU A 145 9.31 -5.62 -2.93
N ILE A 146 9.68 -4.66 -3.79
CA ILE A 146 10.69 -4.85 -4.84
C ILE A 146 12.07 -5.17 -4.25
N LEU A 147 12.48 -4.40 -3.24
CA LEU A 147 13.76 -4.61 -2.55
C LEU A 147 13.81 -5.99 -1.89
N LEU A 148 12.75 -6.34 -1.15
CA LEU A 148 12.64 -7.62 -0.45
C LEU A 148 12.64 -8.79 -1.45
N HIS A 149 11.87 -8.68 -2.53
CA HIS A 149 11.82 -9.71 -3.57
C HIS A 149 13.20 -9.96 -4.21
N ARG A 150 13.97 -8.90 -4.49
CA ARG A 150 15.31 -9.02 -5.07
C ARG A 150 16.24 -9.82 -4.16
N ILE A 151 16.18 -9.61 -2.85
CA ILE A 151 17.02 -10.31 -1.88
C ILE A 151 16.58 -11.76 -1.66
N LEU A 152 15.27 -11.99 -1.60
CA LEU A 152 14.71 -13.29 -1.20
C LEU A 152 14.70 -14.32 -2.34
N PHE A 153 14.49 -13.89 -3.59
CA PHE A 153 14.16 -14.83 -4.68
C PHE A 153 15.10 -14.83 -5.87
N ILE A 154 15.82 -13.74 -6.12
CA ILE A 154 16.70 -13.66 -7.29
C ILE A 154 18.10 -14.22 -6.97
N GLY A 155 18.45 -14.35 -5.68
CA GLY A 155 19.84 -14.47 -5.28
C GLY A 155 20.53 -13.13 -5.51
N TRP A 156 21.36 -12.73 -4.56
CA TRP A 156 22.19 -11.54 -4.74
C TRP A 156 23.33 -11.89 -5.69
N GLU A 157 23.12 -11.70 -6.99
CA GLU A 157 24.24 -11.42 -7.89
C GLU A 157 24.60 -9.96 -7.69
N ASP A 158 25.80 -9.76 -7.18
CA ASP A 158 26.42 -8.49 -6.87
C ASP A 158 26.29 -7.55 -8.09
N PRO A 159 25.55 -6.43 -8.04
CA PRO A 159 25.39 -5.55 -9.19
C PRO A 159 26.67 -4.78 -9.56
N LEU A 160 27.76 -5.00 -8.82
CA LEU A 160 29.08 -4.40 -9.01
C LEU A 160 30.13 -5.38 -9.56
N LYS A 161 29.73 -6.59 -9.97
CA LYS A 161 30.55 -7.51 -10.77
C LYS A 161 30.11 -7.54 -12.22
#